data_AF-A0A8H3JAS6-F1
#
_entry.id   AF-A0A8H3JAS6-F1
#
_cell.length_a   1.000
_cell.length_b   1.000
_cell.length_c   1.000
_cell.angle_alpha   90.00
_cell.angle_beta   90.00
_cell.angle_gamma   90.00
#
_symmetry.space_group_name_H-M   'P 1'
#
loop_
_entity.id
_entity.type
_entity.pdbx_description
1 polymer ?
#
loop_
_entity_poly.entity_id
_entity_poly.type
_entity_poly.pdbx_seq_one_letter_code
_entity_poly.pdbx_strand_id
1 'polypeptide(L)'
;MFEASQASRQQDRRDDKEAELLESLASDYKSDKDSVSGRASGTCEWFFEDHRFLEWRDSKHSRLLWVFAGPECEKSVLSRSLIDDRRVCINVMTSIVCYFFFKDGQEQRMRGVNALSVMLHQLFENIALVSHALASVKSYGKKLRDAF
;
A
#
# COMPACT_ATOMS: atom_id res chain seq x y z
N MET A 1 6.81 41.67 -6.13
CA MET A 1 8.03 40.96 -5.67
C MET A 1 7.88 40.36 -4.27
N PHE A 2 7.23 41.04 -3.32
CA PHE A 2 6.97 40.50 -1.97
C PHE A 2 6.00 39.29 -1.92
N GLU A 3 4.92 39.30 -2.72
CA GLU A 3 3.92 38.21 -2.73
C GLU A 3 4.48 36.90 -3.29
N ALA A 4 5.32 36.95 -4.33
CA ALA A 4 5.99 35.78 -4.89
C ALA A 4 6.95 35.11 -3.89
N SER A 5 7.62 35.91 -3.04
CA SER A 5 8.49 35.41 -1.98
C SER A 5 7.71 34.74 -0.84
N GLN A 6 6.52 35.25 -0.52
CA GLN A 6 5.63 34.63 0.47
C GLN A 6 4.99 33.34 -0.04
N ALA A 7 4.59 33.30 -1.31
CA ALA A 7 4.03 32.11 -1.95
C ALA A 7 5.06 30.96 -2.01
N SER A 8 6.31 31.26 -2.40
CA SER A 8 7.41 30.27 -2.40
C SER A 8 7.63 29.69 -1.00
N ARG A 9 7.77 30.55 0.02
CA ARG A 9 7.98 30.11 1.42
C ARG A 9 6.81 29.31 2.00
N GLN A 10 5.60 29.49 1.48
CA GLN A 10 4.42 28.76 1.94
C GLN A 10 4.31 27.40 1.24
N GLN A 11 4.74 27.30 -0.01
CA GLN A 11 4.87 26.05 -0.74
C GLN A 11 5.98 25.19 -0.14
N ASP A 12 7.18 25.73 0.10
CA ASP A 12 8.30 24.99 0.70
C ASP A 12 7.91 24.35 2.05
N ARG A 13 7.26 25.13 2.92
CA ARG A 13 6.77 24.65 4.23
C ARG A 13 5.67 23.59 4.13
N ARG A 14 4.94 23.55 3.01
CA ARG A 14 3.93 22.52 2.77
C ARG A 14 4.63 21.23 2.35
N ASP A 15 5.55 21.32 1.42
CA ASP A 15 6.31 20.18 0.90
C ASP A 15 7.12 19.50 2.03
N ASP A 16 7.71 20.28 2.94
CA ASP A 16 8.38 19.75 4.14
C ASP A 16 7.46 18.91 5.03
N LYS A 17 6.20 19.33 5.19
CA LYS A 17 5.21 18.61 6.00
C LYS A 17 4.68 17.37 5.31
N GLU A 18 4.56 17.41 3.99
CA GLU A 18 4.20 16.25 3.17
C GLU A 18 5.29 15.17 3.28
N ALA A 19 6.57 15.57 3.20
CA ALA A 19 7.70 14.68 3.39
C ALA A 19 7.76 14.10 4.82
N GLU A 20 7.57 14.93 5.86
CA GLU A 20 7.57 14.45 7.26
C GLU A 20 6.43 13.45 7.52
N LEU A 21 5.26 13.67 6.94
CA LEU A 21 4.14 12.73 7.04
C LEU A 21 4.49 11.39 6.39
N LEU A 22 4.97 11.41 5.15
CA LEU A 22 5.35 10.19 4.42
C LEU A 22 6.39 9.42 5.23
N GLU A 23 7.45 10.07 5.70
CA GLU A 23 8.48 9.43 6.51
C GLU A 23 7.90 8.77 7.78
N SER A 24 6.92 9.40 8.44
CA SER A 24 6.30 8.83 9.65
C SER A 24 5.49 7.54 9.41
N LEU A 25 4.96 7.39 8.19
CA LEU A 25 4.14 6.26 7.75
C LEU A 25 4.97 5.16 7.07
N ALA A 26 6.21 5.48 6.69
CA ALA A 26 7.09 4.60 5.94
C ALA A 26 7.43 3.31 6.70
N SER A 27 7.66 2.26 5.93
CA SER A 27 8.27 1.01 6.39
C SER A 27 9.00 0.35 5.23
N ASP A 28 9.74 -0.71 5.52
CA ASP A 28 10.44 -1.50 4.49
C ASP A 28 9.53 -2.55 3.81
N TYR A 29 8.30 -2.14 3.46
CA TYR A 29 7.30 -3.05 2.89
C TYR A 29 7.72 -3.65 1.53
N LYS A 30 8.60 -2.96 0.79
CA LYS A 30 9.17 -3.46 -0.48
C LYS A 30 10.09 -4.64 -0.23
N SER A 31 11.04 -4.52 0.70
CA SER A 31 11.90 -5.62 1.12
C SER A 31 11.09 -6.78 1.71
N ASP A 32 10.03 -6.49 2.46
CA ASP A 32 9.14 -7.50 3.00
C ASP A 32 8.49 -8.36 1.90
N LYS A 33 8.02 -7.74 0.82
CA LYS A 33 7.52 -8.45 -0.37
C LYS A 33 8.66 -9.19 -1.08
N ASP A 34 9.79 -8.52 -1.27
CA ASP A 34 10.90 -9.05 -2.05
C ASP A 34 11.64 -10.20 -1.36
N SER A 35 11.45 -10.36 -0.04
CA SER A 35 11.91 -11.52 0.74
C SER A 35 11.19 -12.83 0.41
N VAL A 36 10.01 -12.77 -0.19
CA VAL A 36 9.25 -13.95 -0.64
C VAL A 36 9.78 -14.37 -2.00
N SER A 37 10.12 -15.63 -2.24
CA SER A 37 10.57 -16.07 -3.58
C SER A 37 9.57 -15.71 -4.69
N GLY A 38 10.07 -15.36 -5.87
CA GLY A 38 9.23 -15.20 -7.07
C GLY A 38 8.56 -16.51 -7.45
N ARG A 39 7.45 -16.44 -8.19
CA ARG A 39 6.75 -17.65 -8.63
C ARG A 39 7.58 -18.42 -9.66
N ALA A 40 7.50 -19.75 -9.61
CA ALA A 40 7.98 -20.58 -10.70
C ALA A 40 7.05 -20.44 -11.92
N SER A 41 7.61 -20.61 -13.12
CA SER A 41 6.83 -20.57 -14.35
C SER A 41 5.71 -21.62 -14.33
N GLY A 42 4.49 -21.23 -14.69
CA GLY A 42 3.31 -22.09 -14.72
C GLY A 42 2.65 -22.36 -13.35
N THR A 43 3.15 -21.79 -12.25
CA THR A 43 2.45 -21.86 -10.95
C THR A 43 1.46 -20.71 -10.78
N CYS A 44 0.53 -20.87 -9.83
CA CYS A 44 -0.56 -19.92 -9.52
C CYS A 44 -1.63 -19.73 -10.61
N GLU A 45 -1.47 -20.32 -11.81
CA GLU A 45 -2.42 -20.13 -12.93
C GLU A 45 -3.84 -20.60 -12.56
N TRP A 46 -3.98 -21.66 -11.76
CA TRP A 46 -5.27 -22.13 -11.25
C TRP A 46 -6.08 -21.02 -10.54
N PHE A 47 -5.41 -20.05 -9.92
CA PHE A 47 -6.04 -18.93 -9.24
C PHE A 47 -6.31 -17.77 -10.18
N PHE A 48 -5.41 -17.49 -11.12
CA PHE A 48 -5.55 -16.39 -12.08
C PHE A 48 -6.70 -16.62 -13.06
N GLU A 49 -7.02 -17.88 -13.33
CA GLU A 49 -8.13 -18.30 -14.18
C GLU A 49 -9.42 -18.56 -13.39
N ASP A 50 -9.38 -18.52 -12.05
CA ASP A 50 -10.55 -18.77 -11.21
C ASP A 50 -11.59 -17.67 -11.38
N HIS A 51 -12.81 -18.06 -11.73
CA HIS A 51 -13.91 -17.12 -11.96
C HIS A 51 -14.18 -16.21 -10.76
N ARG A 52 -14.06 -16.71 -9.53
CA ARG A 52 -14.30 -15.90 -8.31
C ARG A 52 -13.27 -14.80 -8.15
N PHE A 53 -12.01 -15.08 -8.51
CA PHE A 53 -10.95 -14.08 -8.52
C PHE A 53 -11.22 -13.01 -9.59
N LEU A 54 -11.56 -13.44 -10.81
CA LEU A 54 -11.86 -12.53 -11.92
C LEU A 54 -13.08 -11.65 -11.62
N GLU A 55 -14.16 -12.21 -11.09
CA GLU A 55 -15.35 -11.45 -10.68
C GLU A 55 -15.06 -10.45 -9.56
N TRP A 56 -14.21 -10.82 -8.58
CA TRP A 56 -13.78 -9.91 -7.54
C TRP A 56 -12.95 -8.76 -8.12
N ARG A 57 -11.96 -9.08 -8.96
CA ARG A 57 -11.05 -8.10 -9.56
C ARG A 57 -11.79 -7.13 -10.47
N ASP A 58 -12.66 -7.63 -11.34
CA ASP A 58 -13.32 -6.85 -12.39
C ASP A 58 -14.61 -6.17 -11.88
N SER A 59 -14.90 -6.27 -10.57
CA SER A 59 -16.08 -5.68 -9.96
C SER A 59 -16.04 -4.15 -10.01
N LYS A 60 -17.18 -3.54 -10.36
CA LYS A 60 -17.36 -2.08 -10.27
C LYS A 60 -17.60 -1.58 -8.84
N HIS A 61 -17.73 -2.48 -7.87
CA HIS A 61 -18.00 -2.18 -6.47
C HIS A 61 -16.87 -2.71 -5.59
N SER A 62 -16.72 -2.13 -4.40
CA SER A 62 -15.78 -2.65 -3.38
C SER A 62 -16.17 -4.07 -2.98
N ARG A 63 -15.21 -5.00 -3.03
CA ARG A 63 -15.40 -6.42 -2.71
C ARG A 63 -14.22 -6.93 -1.87
N LEU A 64 -14.50 -7.92 -1.02
CA LEU A 64 -13.49 -8.65 -0.25
C LEU A 64 -13.31 -10.05 -0.84
N LEU A 65 -12.08 -10.44 -1.14
CA LEU A 65 -11.72 -11.81 -1.52
C LEU A 65 -10.92 -12.45 -0.38
N TRP A 66 -11.44 -13.52 0.17
CA TRP A 66 -10.77 -14.31 1.19
C TRP A 66 -10.20 -15.59 0.56
N VAL A 67 -8.88 -15.72 0.57
CA VAL A 67 -8.18 -16.89 0.03
C VAL A 67 -7.65 -17.72 1.18
N PHE A 68 -8.18 -18.94 1.33
CA PHE A 68 -7.67 -19.92 2.28
C PHE A 68 -6.88 -21.00 1.53
N ALA A 69 -5.66 -21.29 1.98
CA ALA A 69 -4.90 -22.42 1.44
C ALA A 69 -4.03 -23.05 2.53
N GLY A 70 -3.79 -24.36 2.44
CA GLY A 70 -3.02 -25.12 3.42
C GLY A 70 -1.57 -24.61 3.54
N PRO A 71 -0.86 -24.82 4.67
CA PRO A 71 0.44 -24.21 4.96
C PRO A 71 1.46 -24.32 3.82
N GLU A 72 1.48 -25.46 3.12
CA GLU A 72 2.39 -25.80 2.02
C GLU A 72 2.02 -25.15 0.68
N CYS A 73 0.79 -24.66 0.53
CA CYS A 73 0.38 -23.95 -0.67
C CYS A 73 0.98 -22.55 -0.59
N GLU A 74 1.89 -22.22 -1.52
CA GLU A 74 2.74 -21.01 -1.61
C GLU A 74 1.96 -19.68 -1.63
N LYS A 75 1.13 -19.41 -0.62
CA LYS A 75 0.21 -18.26 -0.51
C LYS A 75 0.95 -16.93 -0.61
N SER A 76 2.11 -16.84 0.03
CA SER A 76 2.95 -15.66 -0.03
C SER A 76 3.47 -15.44 -1.46
N VAL A 77 3.84 -16.50 -2.17
CA VAL A 77 4.28 -16.44 -3.57
C VAL A 77 3.12 -16.03 -4.48
N LEU A 78 1.92 -16.59 -4.27
CA LEU A 78 0.71 -16.16 -4.96
C LEU A 78 0.45 -14.66 -4.74
N SER A 79 0.50 -14.20 -3.49
CA SER A 79 0.28 -12.80 -3.13
C SER A 79 1.32 -11.88 -3.78
N ARG A 80 2.61 -12.27 -3.77
CA ARG A 80 3.68 -11.54 -4.45
C ARG A 80 3.43 -11.48 -5.97
N SER A 81 3.09 -12.60 -6.60
CA SER A 81 2.83 -12.65 -8.04
C SER A 81 1.61 -11.81 -8.44
N LEU A 82 0.55 -11.78 -7.62
CA LEU A 82 -0.60 -10.90 -7.86
C LEU A 82 -0.20 -9.42 -7.99
N ILE A 83 0.81 -8.99 -7.23
CA ILE A 83 1.35 -7.63 -7.22
C ILE A 83 2.34 -7.43 -8.37
N ASP A 84 3.39 -8.26 -8.43
CA ASP A 84 4.50 -8.12 -9.39
C ASP A 84 4.02 -8.24 -10.85
N ASP A 85 3.12 -9.20 -11.11
CA ASP A 85 2.54 -9.43 -12.44
C ASP A 85 1.32 -8.53 -12.71
N ARG A 86 1.01 -7.58 -11.81
CA ARG A 86 -0.12 -6.65 -11.87
C ARG A 86 -1.48 -7.31 -12.13
N ARG A 87 -1.65 -8.56 -11.67
CA ARG A 87 -2.85 -9.37 -11.94
C ARG A 87 -4.11 -8.84 -11.27
N VAL A 88 -3.96 -8.01 -10.23
CA VAL A 88 -5.08 -7.35 -9.52
C VAL A 88 -5.48 -6.02 -10.14
N CYS A 89 -4.72 -5.50 -11.11
CA CYS A 89 -5.01 -4.24 -11.77
C CYS A 89 -5.97 -4.44 -12.95
N ILE A 90 -7.12 -3.76 -12.94
CA ILE A 90 -7.99 -3.69 -14.13
C ILE A 90 -7.35 -2.79 -15.19
N ASN A 91 -6.73 -1.68 -14.77
CA ASN A 91 -6.05 -0.75 -15.65
C ASN A 91 -4.67 -0.38 -15.06
N VAL A 92 -3.62 -0.79 -15.75
CA VAL A 92 -2.21 -0.66 -15.32
C VAL A 92 -1.79 0.80 -15.07
N MET A 93 -2.43 1.77 -15.73
CA MET A 93 -2.08 3.19 -15.62
C MET A 93 -2.76 3.91 -14.45
N THR A 94 -3.85 3.34 -13.91
CA THR A 94 -4.71 4.04 -12.93
C THR A 94 -4.96 3.23 -11.67
N SER A 95 -4.73 1.91 -11.69
CA SER A 95 -4.91 1.05 -10.54
C SER A 95 -3.73 1.20 -9.59
N ILE A 96 -4.02 1.41 -8.31
CA ILE A 96 -3.03 1.48 -7.25
C ILE A 96 -3.20 0.27 -6.35
N VAL A 97 -2.12 -0.46 -6.15
CA VAL A 97 -2.08 -1.66 -5.33
C VAL A 97 -1.26 -1.35 -4.09
N CYS A 98 -1.92 -1.34 -2.94
CA CYS A 98 -1.26 -1.26 -1.64
C CYS A 98 -1.20 -2.67 -1.04
N TYR A 99 -0.06 -3.02 -0.45
CA TYR A 99 0.11 -4.35 0.14
C TYR A 99 0.85 -4.28 1.48
N PHE A 100 0.61 -5.30 2.31
CA PHE A 100 1.32 -5.52 3.56
C PHE A 100 1.41 -7.02 3.83
N PHE A 101 2.60 -7.52 4.14
CA PHE A 101 2.82 -8.94 4.43
C PHE A 101 3.01 -9.12 5.94
N PHE A 102 2.01 -9.68 6.61
CA PHE A 102 2.16 -10.09 8.00
C PHE A 102 3.21 -11.20 8.11
N LYS A 103 4.05 -11.13 9.16
CA LYS A 103 5.07 -12.15 9.43
C LYS A 103 5.22 -12.34 10.93
N ASP A 104 5.06 -13.58 11.37
CA ASP A 104 5.23 -13.95 12.76
C ASP A 104 6.70 -13.79 13.21
N GLY A 105 6.90 -13.45 14.48
CA GLY A 105 8.22 -13.16 15.05
C GLY A 105 8.85 -11.83 14.61
N GLN A 106 8.10 -10.98 13.89
CA GLN A 106 8.53 -9.63 13.50
C GLN A 106 7.47 -8.64 14.01
N GLU A 107 7.66 -8.06 15.19
CA GLU A 107 6.64 -7.23 15.86
C GLU A 107 6.09 -6.11 14.94
N GLN A 108 6.97 -5.51 14.13
CA GLN A 108 6.59 -4.46 13.19
C GLN A 108 5.64 -4.96 12.07
N ARG A 109 5.61 -6.27 11.82
CA ARG A 109 4.79 -6.94 10.81
C ARG A 109 3.60 -7.70 11.40
N MET A 110 3.29 -7.49 12.68
CA MET A 110 2.18 -8.17 13.37
C MET A 110 1.05 -7.21 13.78
N ARG A 111 1.29 -5.90 13.76
CA ARG A 111 0.33 -4.89 14.24
C ARG A 111 -0.50 -4.32 13.09
N GLY A 112 -1.83 -4.30 13.26
CA GLY A 112 -2.75 -3.70 12.27
C GLY A 112 -2.48 -2.21 12.01
N VAL A 113 -2.06 -1.46 13.02
CA VAL A 113 -1.63 -0.06 12.90
C VAL A 113 -0.50 0.11 11.88
N ASN A 114 0.44 -0.84 11.84
CA ASN A 114 1.54 -0.80 10.88
C ASN A 114 1.06 -1.12 9.47
N ALA A 115 0.17 -2.10 9.32
CA ALA A 115 -0.45 -2.39 8.02
C ALA A 115 -1.19 -1.17 7.45
N LEU A 116 -1.99 -0.48 8.29
CA LEU A 116 -2.68 0.75 7.88
C LEU A 116 -1.70 1.88 7.54
N SER A 117 -0.66 2.08 8.35
CA SER A 117 0.36 3.11 8.09
C SER A 117 1.03 2.89 6.73
N VAL A 118 1.38 1.64 6.42
CA VAL A 118 2.02 1.24 5.16
C VAL A 118 1.08 1.37 3.97
N MET A 119 -0.21 1.04 4.13
CA MET A 119 -1.20 1.25 3.08
C MET A 119 -1.37 2.75 2.77
N LEU A 120 -1.43 3.59 3.80
CA LEU A 120 -1.51 5.05 3.63
C LEU A 120 -0.25 5.60 2.98
N HIS A 121 0.94 5.14 3.39
CA HIS A 121 2.21 5.52 2.77
C HIS A 121 2.20 5.24 1.25
N GLN A 122 1.88 3.99 0.86
CA GLN A 122 1.82 3.61 -0.55
C GLN A 122 0.77 4.43 -1.32
N LEU A 123 -0.39 4.67 -0.73
CA LEU A 123 -1.44 5.46 -1.38
C LEU A 123 -1.01 6.91 -1.61
N PHE A 124 -0.35 7.51 -0.62
CA PHE A 124 0.11 8.89 -0.64
C PHE A 124 1.32 9.11 -1.55
N GLU A 125 2.20 8.12 -1.71
CA GLU A 125 3.27 8.19 -2.72
C GLU A 125 2.72 8.14 -4.16
N ASN A 126 1.63 7.39 -4.39
CA ASN A 126 1.11 7.13 -5.74
C ASN A 126 0.02 8.12 -6.19
N ILE A 127 -0.57 8.88 -5.27
CA ILE A 127 -1.58 9.88 -5.60
C ILE A 127 -1.20 11.21 -4.96
N ALA A 128 -1.44 12.33 -5.65
CA ALA A 128 -1.38 13.68 -5.10
C ALA A 128 -2.47 13.97 -4.03
N LEU A 129 -2.87 12.96 -3.25
CA LEU A 129 -3.82 13.03 -2.13
C LEU A 129 -3.17 13.35 -0.79
N VAL A 130 -1.83 13.39 -0.70
CA VAL A 130 -1.11 13.86 0.49
C VAL A 130 -1.67 15.20 0.95
N SER A 131 -1.96 16.07 -0.03
CA SER A 131 -2.61 17.36 0.14
C SER A 131 -3.91 17.33 0.97
N HIS A 132 -4.74 16.30 0.81
CA HIS A 132 -5.98 16.11 1.56
C HIS A 132 -5.72 15.55 2.96
N ALA A 133 -4.70 14.71 3.12
CA ALA A 133 -4.29 14.17 4.41
C ALA A 133 -3.66 15.22 5.33
N LEU A 134 -3.01 16.26 4.76
CA LEU A 134 -2.37 17.34 5.53
C LEU A 134 -3.31 18.04 6.53
N ALA A 135 -4.61 18.12 6.25
CA ALA A 135 -5.57 18.70 7.19
C ALA A 135 -5.69 17.85 8.47
N SER A 136 -5.72 16.53 8.34
CA SER A 136 -5.71 15.58 9.46
C SER A 136 -4.35 15.50 10.16
N VAL A 137 -3.25 15.73 9.42
CA VAL A 137 -1.92 15.83 10.03
C VAL A 137 -1.79 17.06 10.92
N LYS A 138 -2.48 18.17 10.61
CA LYS A 138 -2.51 19.34 11.51
C LYS A 138 -3.15 19.02 12.87
N SER A 139 -4.10 18.10 12.94
CA SER A 139 -4.77 17.74 14.19
C SER A 139 -4.03 16.68 15.01
N TYR A 140 -3.31 15.75 14.35
CA TYR A 140 -2.67 14.63 15.03
C TYR A 140 -1.12 14.64 15.01
N GLY A 141 -0.50 15.32 14.04
CA GLY A 141 0.95 15.40 13.88
C GLY A 141 1.62 14.02 13.89
N LYS A 142 2.75 13.90 14.61
CA LYS A 142 3.47 12.63 14.80
C LYS A 142 2.67 11.55 15.55
N LYS A 143 1.56 11.91 16.19
CA LYS A 143 0.66 10.98 16.90
C LYS A 143 -0.45 10.44 16.01
N LEU A 144 -0.41 10.68 14.69
CA LEU A 144 -1.39 10.12 13.77
C LEU A 144 -1.46 8.59 13.88
N ARG A 145 -0.31 7.94 14.09
CA ARG A 145 -0.25 6.49 14.32
C ARG A 145 -0.92 6.03 15.60
N ASP A 146 -1.01 6.90 16.60
CA ASP A 146 -1.66 6.63 17.89
C ASP A 146 -3.18 6.85 17.82
N ALA A 147 -3.68 7.45 16.73
CA ALA A 147 -5.10 7.68 16.49
C ALA A 147 -5.78 6.55 15.71
N PHE A 148 -5.03 5.51 15.31
CA PHE A 148 -5.53 4.32 14.65
C PHE A 148 -5.91 3.22 15.65
#